data_AF-A0A932JVF3-F1
#
_entry.id   AF-A0A932JVF3-F1
#
_cell.length_a   1.000
_cell.length_b   1.000
_cell.length_c   1.000
_cell.angle_alpha   90.00
_cell.angle_beta   90.00
_cell.angle_gamma   90.00
#
_symmetry.space_group_name_H-M   'P 1'
#
loop_
_entity.id
_entity.type
_entity.pdbx_description
1 polymer ?
#
loop_
_entity_poly.entity_id
_entity_poly.type
_entity_poly.pdbx_seq_one_letter_code
_entity_poly.pdbx_strand_id
1 'polypeptide(L)'
;MRRLLALFLLVACAGPKPGQPPEIVFGRHECARCGMIVSEERYAAGFVGDDGEPVAFDDLGELLALLDAEPGLRARAWARDLNGRGWLRLSEADVVQVPALATPMGTGWAAFATREQADAFVSARARR
;
A
#
# COMPACT_ATOMS: atom_id res chain seq x y z
N MET A 1 -51.30 5.87 -22.64
CA MET A 1 -50.46 6.75 -21.81
C MET A 1 -49.37 5.91 -21.16
N ARG A 2 -48.13 5.98 -21.66
CA ARG A 2 -47.03 5.08 -21.31
C ARG A 2 -46.18 5.79 -20.26
N ARG A 3 -46.42 5.51 -18.98
CA ARG A 3 -45.62 6.04 -17.87
C ARG A 3 -44.28 5.30 -17.86
N LEU A 4 -43.22 5.93 -18.37
CA LEU A 4 -41.86 5.47 -18.10
C LEU A 4 -41.54 5.78 -16.64
N LEU A 5 -41.47 4.73 -15.82
CA LEU A 5 -40.97 4.81 -14.46
C LEU A 5 -39.44 4.79 -14.55
N ALA A 6 -38.81 5.96 -14.42
CA ALA A 6 -37.35 6.08 -14.35
C ALA A 6 -36.88 5.55 -12.99
N LEU A 7 -36.28 4.37 -13.00
CA LEU A 7 -35.67 3.74 -11.83
C LEU A 7 -34.30 4.40 -11.59
N PHE A 8 -34.24 5.34 -10.64
CA PHE A 8 -32.98 5.88 -10.12
C PHE A 8 -32.26 4.77 -9.34
N LEU A 9 -31.26 4.14 -9.96
CA LEU A 9 -30.32 3.27 -9.28
C LEU A 9 -29.36 4.15 -8.46
N LEU A 10 -29.66 4.31 -7.17
CA LEU A 10 -28.70 4.80 -6.19
C LEU A 10 -27.62 3.73 -6.02
N VAL A 11 -26.54 3.85 -6.79
CA VAL A 11 -25.31 3.09 -6.52
C VAL A 11 -24.70 3.69 -5.26
N ALA A 12 -25.02 3.12 -4.11
CA ALA A 12 -24.27 3.36 -2.89
C ALA A 12 -22.86 2.81 -3.11
N CYS A 13 -21.88 3.68 -3.31
CA CYS A 13 -20.47 3.30 -3.29
C CYS A 13 -20.14 2.85 -1.87
N ALA A 14 -20.26 1.55 -1.60
CA ALA A 14 -19.65 0.94 -0.43
C ALA A 14 -18.13 1.09 -0.58
N GLY A 15 -17.47 1.62 0.45
CA GLY A 15 -16.01 1.77 0.48
C GLY A 15 -15.28 0.44 0.30
N PRO A 16 -13.94 0.48 0.17
CA PRO A 16 -13.14 -0.72 -0.01
C PRO A 16 -13.41 -1.73 1.12
N LYS A 17 -13.51 -3.02 0.77
CA LYS A 17 -13.69 -4.08 1.77
C LYS A 17 -12.33 -4.56 2.31
N PRO A 18 -12.28 -5.10 3.54
CA PRO A 18 -11.10 -5.80 4.03
C PRO A 18 -10.54 -6.78 2.99
N GLY A 19 -9.25 -6.66 2.68
CA GLY A 19 -8.58 -7.47 1.67
C GLY A 19 -8.58 -6.91 0.25
N GLN A 20 -9.15 -5.73 0.00
CA GLN A 20 -8.88 -4.87 -1.16
C GLN A 20 -7.75 -3.86 -0.84
N PRO A 21 -7.11 -3.25 -1.85
CA PRO A 21 -6.14 -2.18 -1.60
C PRO A 21 -6.78 -1.00 -0.86
N PRO A 22 -6.06 -0.34 0.05
CA PRO A 22 -6.57 0.86 0.70
C PRO A 22 -6.68 2.02 -0.30
N GLU A 23 -7.73 2.82 -0.17
CA GLU A 23 -7.84 4.09 -0.90
C GLU A 23 -7.07 5.16 -0.11
N ILE A 24 -5.80 5.38 -0.49
CA ILE A 24 -4.96 6.41 0.12
C ILE A 24 -5.04 7.67 -0.72
N VAL A 25 -5.42 8.78 -0.10
CA VAL A 25 -5.26 10.09 -0.73
C VAL A 25 -3.90 10.69 -0.39
N PHE A 26 -2.99 10.62 -1.36
CA PHE A 26 -1.66 11.21 -1.25
C PHE A 26 -1.72 12.72 -1.01
N GLY A 27 -0.86 13.20 -0.12
CA GLY A 27 -0.85 14.59 0.33
C GLY A 27 -1.96 14.95 1.33
N ARG A 28 -2.77 13.99 1.79
CA ARG A 28 -3.82 14.21 2.80
C ARG A 28 -3.85 13.18 3.92
N HIS A 29 -3.79 11.89 3.62
CA HIS A 29 -3.81 10.87 4.67
C HIS A 29 -2.51 10.87 5.45
N GLU A 30 -2.63 10.73 6.77
CA GLU A 30 -1.51 10.60 7.69
C GLU A 30 -1.10 9.13 7.81
N CYS A 31 0.21 8.90 7.96
CA CYS A 31 0.76 7.61 8.28
C CYS A 31 0.33 7.22 9.70
N ALA A 32 -0.24 6.02 9.84
CA ALA A 32 -0.74 5.51 11.12
C ALA A 32 0.37 5.27 12.17
N ARG A 33 1.65 5.27 11.77
CA ARG A 33 2.79 5.05 12.67
C ARG A 33 3.53 6.34 13.02
N CYS A 34 3.99 7.11 12.04
CA CYS A 34 4.77 8.33 12.29
C CYS A 34 3.95 9.64 12.32
N GLY A 35 2.68 9.62 11.88
CA GLY A 35 1.84 10.81 11.77
C GLY A 35 2.20 11.75 10.62
N MET A 36 3.20 11.42 9.80
CA MET A 36 3.56 12.22 8.61
C MET A 36 2.53 12.03 7.49
N ILE A 37 2.36 13.03 6.64
CA ILE A 37 1.48 12.94 5.47
C ILE A 37 2.07 11.96 4.45
N VAL A 38 1.27 10.97 4.05
CA VAL A 38 1.62 10.02 3.00
C VAL A 38 1.74 10.74 1.67
N SER A 39 2.97 10.94 1.20
CA SER A 39 3.26 11.82 0.07
C SER A 39 3.80 11.04 -1.13
N GLU A 40 4.69 10.08 -0.88
CA GLU A 40 5.34 9.34 -1.96
C GLU A 40 4.67 8.01 -2.25
N GLU A 41 3.80 8.03 -3.26
CA GLU A 41 3.01 6.89 -3.72
C GLU A 41 3.82 5.63 -4.02
N ARG A 42 5.11 5.71 -4.37
CA ARG A 42 5.92 4.50 -4.66
C ARG A 42 6.33 3.72 -3.41
N TYR A 43 6.30 4.34 -2.23
CA TYR A 43 6.71 3.73 -0.96
C TYR A 43 5.53 3.47 -0.03
N ALA A 44 4.37 4.02 -0.35
CA ALA A 44 3.18 3.89 0.45
C ALA A 44 2.75 2.42 0.60
N ALA A 45 2.23 2.13 1.78
CA ALA A 45 1.69 0.82 2.12
C ALA A 45 0.44 1.00 3.00
N GLY A 46 -0.32 -0.08 3.18
CA GLY A 46 -1.48 -0.02 4.06
C GLY A 46 -2.43 -1.18 3.92
N PHE A 47 -3.55 -1.06 4.62
CA PHE A 47 -4.66 -2.00 4.56
C PHE A 47 -5.96 -1.27 4.89
N VAL A 48 -7.08 -1.91 4.57
CA VAL A 48 -8.40 -1.43 4.99
C VAL A 48 -8.68 -1.95 6.40
N GLY A 49 -8.97 -1.04 7.34
CA GLY A 49 -9.36 -1.31 8.72
C GLY A 49 -10.68 -2.06 8.84
N ASP A 50 -11.04 -2.49 10.05
CA ASP A 50 -12.31 -3.19 10.29
C ASP A 50 -13.52 -2.28 10.17
N ASP A 51 -13.31 -0.97 10.34
CA ASP A 51 -14.26 0.10 10.11
C ASP A 51 -14.42 0.46 8.62
N GLY A 52 -13.59 -0.11 7.74
CA GLY A 52 -13.56 0.19 6.31
C GLY A 52 -12.69 1.38 5.94
N GLU A 53 -12.04 2.03 6.92
CA GLU A 53 -11.16 3.17 6.67
C GLU A 53 -9.74 2.72 6.26
N PRO A 54 -9.03 3.50 5.44
CA PRO A 54 -7.67 3.17 5.06
C PRO A 54 -6.70 3.42 6.22
N VAL A 55 -5.99 2.37 6.64
CA VAL A 55 -4.82 2.49 7.50
C VAL A 55 -3.59 2.64 6.60
N ALA A 56 -3.11 3.88 6.48
CA ALA A 56 -2.06 4.28 5.55
C ALA A 56 -0.68 4.34 6.21
N PHE A 57 0.37 4.05 5.45
CA PHE A 57 1.77 4.18 5.84
C PHE A 57 2.53 4.88 4.72
N ASP A 58 3.37 5.86 5.07
CA ASP A 58 4.19 6.61 4.10
C ASP A 58 5.40 5.79 3.62
N ASP A 59 5.78 4.78 4.40
CA ASP A 59 6.93 3.93 4.16
C ASP A 59 6.57 2.46 4.44
N LEU A 60 6.90 1.56 3.52
CA LEU A 60 6.65 0.12 3.67
C LEU A 60 7.25 -0.47 4.95
N GLY A 61 8.42 0.01 5.38
CA GLY A 61 9.06 -0.47 6.60
C GLY A 61 8.25 -0.17 7.86
N GLU A 62 7.47 0.91 7.87
CA GLU A 62 6.59 1.23 8.99
C GLU A 62 5.42 0.24 9.11
N LEU A 63 4.83 -0.16 7.97
CA LEU A 63 3.84 -1.23 7.92
C LEU A 63 4.45 -2.56 8.35
N LEU A 64 5.63 -2.92 7.84
CA LEU A 64 6.30 -4.18 8.22
C LEU A 64 6.53 -4.27 9.73
N ALA A 65 6.97 -3.17 10.35
CA ALA A 65 7.19 -3.12 11.79
C ALA A 65 5.87 -3.18 12.60
N LEU A 66 4.71 -2.84 12.02
CA LEU A 66 3.41 -3.16 12.62
C LEU A 66 3.10 -4.65 12.47
N LEU A 67 3.32 -5.23 11.28
CA LEU A 67 3.04 -6.64 11.02
C LEU A 67 3.89 -7.61 11.84
N ASP A 68 5.09 -7.19 12.28
CA ASP A 68 5.89 -7.96 13.23
C ASP A 68 5.20 -8.08 14.60
N ALA A 69 4.50 -7.02 15.03
CA ALA A 69 3.70 -7.02 16.26
C ALA A 69 2.31 -7.67 16.06
N GLU A 70 1.75 -7.55 14.85
CA GLU A 70 0.41 -8.04 14.50
C GLU A 70 0.40 -8.87 13.20
N PRO A 71 0.97 -10.10 13.21
CA PRO A 71 1.13 -10.90 11.99
C PRO A 71 -0.18 -11.24 11.26
N GLY A 72 -1.30 -11.27 12.00
CA GLY A 72 -2.64 -11.54 11.45
C GLY A 72 -3.11 -10.52 10.41
N LEU A 73 -2.55 -9.30 10.44
CA LEU A 73 -2.89 -8.25 9.46
C LEU A 73 -2.24 -8.47 8.09
N ARG A 74 -1.22 -9.34 7.99
CA ARG A 74 -0.44 -9.51 6.76
C ARG A 74 -1.28 -9.92 5.55
N ALA A 75 -2.34 -10.71 5.75
CA ALA A 75 -3.24 -11.13 4.66
C ALA A 75 -4.05 -9.97 4.04
N ARG A 76 -4.21 -8.86 4.78
CA ARG A 76 -4.93 -7.65 4.37
C ARG A 76 -4.02 -6.55 3.86
N ALA A 77 -2.70 -6.71 4.05
CA ALA A 77 -1.70 -5.71 3.76
C ALA A 77 -1.41 -5.59 2.26
N TRP A 78 -1.20 -4.35 1.84
CA TRP A 78 -0.84 -3.96 0.49
C TRP A 78 0.36 -3.02 0.52
N ALA A 79 1.19 -3.10 -0.51
CA ALA A 79 2.31 -2.20 -0.73
C ALA A 79 2.26 -1.69 -2.16
N ARG A 80 2.75 -0.47 -2.39
CA ARG A 80 2.92 0.05 -3.74
C ARG A 80 4.12 -0.59 -4.40
N ASP A 81 3.95 -1.03 -5.64
CA ASP A 81 5.05 -1.48 -6.47
C ASP A 81 6.00 -0.32 -6.75
N LEU A 82 7.28 -0.48 -6.42
CA LEU A 82 8.26 0.58 -6.61
C LEU A 82 8.39 0.97 -8.10
N ASN A 83 8.16 0.01 -9.00
CA ASN A 83 8.19 0.22 -10.45
C ASN A 83 6.91 0.85 -11.02
N GLY A 84 5.90 1.13 -10.18
CA GLY A 84 4.69 1.85 -10.58
C GLY A 84 3.56 1.00 -11.15
N ARG A 85 3.53 -0.33 -10.96
CA ARG A 85 2.38 -1.17 -11.37
C ARG A 85 1.13 -1.01 -10.50
N GLY A 86 1.19 -0.18 -9.47
CA GLY A 86 0.08 0.06 -8.54
C GLY A 86 0.20 -0.76 -7.27
N TRP A 87 -0.93 -1.23 -6.75
CA TRP A 87 -1.01 -1.95 -5.48
C TRP A 87 -0.68 -3.43 -5.64
N LEU A 88 0.19 -3.94 -4.76
CA LEU A 88 0.54 -5.36 -4.63
C LEU A 88 0.03 -5.89 -3.31
N ARG A 89 -0.58 -7.07 -3.30
CA ARG A 89 -0.87 -7.76 -2.05
C ARG A 89 0.45 -8.14 -1.41
N LEU A 90 0.67 -7.77 -0.16
CA LEU A 90 1.98 -7.94 0.49
C LEU A 90 2.40 -9.42 0.61
N SER A 91 1.43 -10.34 0.67
CA SER A 91 1.69 -11.78 0.69
C SER A 91 2.18 -12.34 -0.65
N GLU A 92 2.02 -11.59 -1.75
CA GLU A 92 2.38 -11.98 -3.12
C GLU A 92 3.54 -11.14 -3.67
N ALA A 93 3.95 -10.09 -2.96
CA ALA A 93 5.01 -9.19 -3.38
C ALA A 93 6.39 -9.69 -2.95
N ASP A 94 7.38 -9.45 -3.80
CA ASP A 94 8.80 -9.59 -3.43
C ASP A 94 9.27 -8.33 -2.72
N VAL A 95 9.61 -8.46 -1.44
CA VAL A 95 10.00 -7.34 -0.58
C VAL A 95 11.49 -7.44 -0.25
N VAL A 96 12.22 -6.35 -0.45
CA VAL A 96 13.65 -6.27 -0.18
C VAL A 96 13.98 -5.03 0.64
N GLN A 97 15.01 -5.15 1.48
CA GLN A 97 15.59 -4.03 2.18
C GLN A 97 16.93 -3.66 1.54
N VAL A 98 17.10 -2.39 1.22
CA VAL A 98 18.36 -1.82 0.76
C VAL A 98 18.65 -0.61 1.65
N PRO A 99 19.58 -0.70 2.61
CA PRO A 99 19.83 0.37 3.58
C PRO A 99 20.15 1.75 2.98
N ALA A 100 20.78 1.78 1.81
CA ALA A 100 21.10 3.01 1.08
C ALA A 100 19.91 3.57 0.25
N LEU A 101 18.76 2.89 0.24
CA LEU A 101 17.57 3.37 -0.45
C LEU A 101 16.92 4.50 0.35
N ALA A 102 16.96 5.71 -0.21
CA ALA A 102 16.14 6.81 0.26
C ALA A 102 14.66 6.43 0.14
N THR A 103 14.03 6.31 1.29
CA THR A 103 12.60 6.06 1.51
C THR A 103 12.11 7.14 2.47
N PRO A 104 10.80 7.49 2.49
CA PRO A 104 10.33 8.65 3.24
C PRO A 104 10.77 8.64 4.70
N MET A 105 10.72 7.48 5.36
CA MET A 105 11.15 7.28 6.75
C MET A 105 12.49 6.56 6.89
N GLY A 106 13.25 6.44 5.80
CA GLY A 106 14.62 5.92 5.80
C GLY A 106 14.73 4.44 6.16
N THR A 107 13.66 3.66 6.03
CA THR A 107 13.67 2.24 6.41
C THR A 107 14.39 1.36 5.37
N GLY A 108 14.47 1.84 4.13
CA GLY A 108 15.12 1.16 3.01
C GLY A 108 14.30 0.03 2.39
N TRP A 109 13.02 -0.14 2.74
CA TRP A 109 12.18 -1.20 2.21
C TRP A 109 11.49 -0.83 0.89
N ALA A 110 11.40 -1.79 -0.02
CA ALA A 110 10.64 -1.65 -1.27
C ALA A 110 9.96 -2.97 -1.64
N ALA A 111 8.80 -2.86 -2.30
CA ALA A 111 8.04 -3.99 -2.82
C ALA A 111 8.08 -4.03 -4.36
N PHE A 112 8.09 -5.26 -4.89
CA PHE A 112 8.13 -5.54 -6.31
C PHE A 112 7.12 -6.61 -6.70
N ALA A 113 6.62 -6.46 -7.93
CA ALA A 113 5.93 -7.47 -8.72
C ALA A 113 6.44 -8.90 -8.61
N THR A 114 7.74 -9.02 -8.82
CA THR A 114 8.39 -10.28 -9.08
C THR A 114 9.78 -10.28 -8.50
N ARG A 115 10.26 -11.50 -8.27
CA ARG A 115 11.57 -11.76 -7.72
C ARG A 115 12.68 -11.18 -8.60
N GLU A 116 12.54 -11.32 -9.92
CA GLU A 116 13.52 -10.83 -10.88
C GLU A 116 13.68 -9.30 -10.80
N GLN A 117 12.58 -8.57 -10.60
CA GLN A 117 12.62 -7.12 -10.44
C GLN A 117 13.32 -6.71 -9.15
N ALA A 118 13.02 -7.40 -8.05
CA ALA A 118 13.66 -7.17 -6.76
C ALA A 118 15.17 -7.46 -6.83
N ASP A 119 15.57 -8.60 -7.39
CA ASP A 119 16.96 -9.01 -7.51
C ASP A 119 17.75 -8.06 -8.44
N ALA A 120 17.14 -7.60 -9.54
CA ALA A 120 17.73 -6.59 -10.41
C ALA A 120 17.93 -5.25 -9.68
N PHE A 121 16.94 -4.84 -8.88
CA PHE A 121 17.00 -3.61 -8.09
C PHE A 121 18.12 -3.61 -7.04
N VAL A 122 18.26 -4.72 -6.31
CA VAL A 122 19.33 -4.94 -5.33
C VAL A 122 20.69 -4.98 -6.02
N SER A 123 20.82 -5.75 -7.10
CA SER A 123 22.08 -5.91 -7.85
C SER A 123 22.60 -4.59 -8.42
N ALA A 124 21.70 -3.71 -8.88
CA ALA A 124 22.07 -2.39 -9.39
C ALA A 124 22.63 -1.44 -8.30
N ARG A 125 22.34 -1.72 -7.03
CA ARG A 125 22.76 -0.90 -5.88
C ARG A 125 23.93 -1.49 -5.11
N ALA A 126 24.15 -2.80 -5.19
CA ALA A 126 25.34 -3.46 -4.63
C ALA A 126 26.65 -3.11 -5.39
N ARG A 127 26.53 -2.55 -6.60
CA ARG A 127 27.68 -2.14 -7.45
C ARG A 127 28.09 -0.68 -7.29
N ARG A 128 27.50 0.04 -6.33
CA ARG A 128 27.82 1.44 -6.01
C ARG A 128 28.48 1.49 -4.65
#